data_AF-A0A2G6IQF9-F1
#
_entry.id   AF-A0A2G6IQF9-F1
#
_cell.length_a   1.000
_cell.length_b   1.000
_cell.length_c   1.000
_cell.angle_alpha   90.00
_cell.angle_beta   90.00
_cell.angle_gamma   90.00
#
_symmetry.space_group_name_H-M   'P 1'
#
loop_
_entity.id
_entity.type
_entity.pdbx_description
1 polymer ?
#
loop_
_entity_poly.entity_id
_entity_poly.type
_entity_poly.pdbx_seq_one_letter_code
_entity_poly.pdbx_strand_id
1 'polypeptide(L)' 'MSKMIEAFFDAWAETDSDLRAAALRGVMAESFVYLGLHPNDPITDANALTGCVGTGALV' A
#
# COMPACT_ATOMS: atom_id res chain seq x y z
N MET A 1 -16.53 8.14 -4.06
CA MET A 1 -15.22 8.10 -3.38
C MET A 1 -14.33 9.15 -4.05
N SER A 2 -13.21 9.59 -3.45
CA SER A 2 -12.28 10.46 -4.19
C SER A 2 -11.49 9.61 -5.19
N LYS A 3 -11.18 10.17 -6.36
CA LYS A 3 -10.41 9.46 -7.42
C LYS A 3 -9.07 8.90 -6.94
N MET A 4 -8.47 9.52 -5.92
CA MET A 4 -7.19 9.10 -5.36
C MET A 4 -7.30 7.87 -4.46
N ILE A 5 -8.42 7.72 -3.74
CA ILE A 5 -8.67 6.53 -2.92
C ILE A 5 -8.96 5.32 -3.81
N GLU A 6 -9.69 5.52 -4.92
CA GLU A 6 -9.92 4.47 -5.92
C GLU A 6 -8.60 3.99 -6.54
N ALA A 7 -7.75 4.92 -6.99
CA ALA A 7 -6.44 4.59 -7.55
C ALA A 7 -5.52 3.84 -6.56
N PHE A 8 -5.59 4.15 -5.26
CA PHE A 8 -4.88 3.40 -4.24
C PHE A 8 -5.35 1.95 -4.15
N PHE A 9 -6.67 1.70 -4.10
CA PHE A 9 -7.19 0.34 -4.00
C PHE A 9 -6.98 -0.47 -5.28
N ASP A 10 -7.04 0.16 -6.45
CA ASP A 10 -6.69 -0.49 -7.72
C ASP A 10 -5.21 -0.92 -7.71
N ALA A 11 -4.31 -0.04 -7.28
CA ALA A 11 -2.90 -0.37 -7.10
C ALA A 11 -2.70 -1.49 -6.07
N TRP A 12 -3.44 -1.48 -4.96
CA TRP A 12 -3.37 -2.49 -3.92
C TRP A 12 -3.85 -3.88 -4.38
N ALA A 13 -4.86 -3.92 -5.24
CA ALA A 13 -5.46 -5.15 -5.78
C ALA A 13 -4.62 -5.81 -6.89
N GLU A 14 -3.60 -5.13 -7.42
CA GLU A 14 -2.68 -5.70 -8.40
C GLU A 14 -2.01 -6.96 -7.84
N THR A 15 -2.03 -8.03 -8.62
CA THR A 15 -1.55 -9.37 -8.21
C THR A 15 -0.04 -9.50 -8.35
N ASP A 16 0.54 -8.87 -9.38
CA ASP A 16 1.98 -8.84 -9.60
C ASP A 16 2.65 -7.90 -8.59
N SER A 17 3.64 -8.41 -7.84
CA SER A 17 4.28 -7.65 -6.77
C SER A 17 5.05 -6.43 -7.26
N ASP A 18 5.65 -6.51 -8.44
CA ASP A 18 6.46 -5.43 -9.00
C ASP A 18 5.57 -4.33 -9.58
N LEU A 19 4.49 -4.72 -10.28
CA LEU A 19 3.49 -3.77 -10.78
C LEU A 19 2.75 -3.08 -9.63
N ARG A 20 2.37 -3.83 -8.60
CA ARG A 20 1.75 -3.28 -7.38
C ARG A 20 2.66 -2.26 -6.70
N ALA A 21 3.94 -2.60 -6.52
CA ALA A 21 4.90 -1.69 -5.88
C ALA A 21 5.11 -0.41 -6.70
N ALA A 22 5.20 -0.52 -8.03
CA ALA A 22 5.30 0.64 -8.91
C ALA A 22 4.03 1.52 -8.86
N ALA A 23 2.85 0.91 -8.91
CA ALA A 23 1.57 1.61 -8.87
C ALA A 23 1.35 2.33 -7.52
N LEU A 24 1.62 1.65 -6.39
CA LEU A 24 1.48 2.23 -5.05
C LEU A 24 2.38 3.45 -4.87
N ARG A 25 3.64 3.40 -5.33
CA ARG A 25 4.55 4.55 -5.27
C ARG A 25 4.03 5.77 -6.07
N GLY A 26 3.26 5.55 -7.13
CA GLY A 26 2.70 6.62 -7.95
C GLY A 26 1.45 7.30 -7.38
N VAL A 27 0.72 6.62 -6.50
CA VAL A 27 -0.57 7.11 -5.95
C VAL A 27 -0.47 7.57 -4.50
N MET A 28 0.61 7.21 -3.80
CA MET A 28 0.81 7.60 -2.41
C MET A 28 1.38 9.00 -2.27
N ALA A 29 1.03 9.65 -1.16
CA ALA A 29 1.66 10.90 -0.77
C ALA A 29 3.12 10.66 -0.35
N GLU A 30 3.97 11.68 -0.55
CA GLU A 30 5.38 11.68 -0.12
C GLU A 30 5.55 11.41 1.37
N SER A 31 4.58 11.85 2.19
CA SER A 31 4.48 11.55 3.60
C SER A 31 3.13 10.92 3.90
N PHE A 32 3.13 9.73 4.51
CA PHE A 32 1.92 8.99 4.87
C PHE A 32 2.12 8.22 6.18
N VAL A 33 1.00 7.78 6.73
CA VAL A 33 0.95 6.84 7.85
C VAL A 33 -0.07 5.77 7.52
N TYR A 34 0.36 4.51 7.45
CA TYR A 34 -0.51 3.36 7.26
C TYR A 34 -0.62 2.57 8.57
N LEU A 35 -1.80 2.65 9.17
CA LEU A 35 -2.19 1.87 10.34
C LEU A 35 -2.82 0.57 9.82
N GLY A 36 -1.99 -0.43 9.52
CA GLY A 36 -2.44 -1.75 9.10
C GLY A 36 -3.05 -2.55 10.25
N LEU A 37 -2.83 -3.86 10.24
CA LEU A 37 -3.26 -4.78 11.32
C LEU A 37 -2.54 -4.55 12.66
N HIS A 38 -1.41 -3.83 12.66
CA HIS A 38 -0.62 -3.51 13.84
C HIS A 38 -0.77 -2.02 14.18
N PRO A 39 -1.83 -1.62 14.91
CA PRO A 39 -2.11 -0.22 15.20
C PRO A 39 -1.04 0.46 16.07
N ASN A 40 -0.16 -0.32 16.70
CA ASN A 40 0.95 0.17 17.52
C ASN A 40 2.27 0.29 16.74
N ASP A 41 2.31 -0.13 15.47
CA ASP A 41 3.51 -0.09 14.62
C ASP A 41 3.15 0.46 13.22
N PRO A 42 2.98 1.79 13.10
CA PRO A 42 2.57 2.41 11.85
C PRO A 42 3.64 2.30 10.78
N ILE A 43 3.23 1.94 9.56
CA ILE A 43 4.11 1.95 8.40
C ILE A 43 4.14 3.38 7.82
N THR A 44 5.33 3.95 7.71
CA THR A 44 5.57 5.28 7.12
C THR A 44 6.50 5.25 5.90
N ASP A 45 7.01 4.06 5.57
CA ASP A 45 7.89 3.83 4.43
C ASP A 45 7.15 3.04 3.33
N ALA A 46 7.19 3.55 2.10
CA ALA A 46 6.45 2.96 0.98
C ALA A 46 6.98 1.55 0.64
N ASN A 47 8.27 1.28 0.82
CA ASN A 47 8.82 -0.06 0.55
C ASN A 47 8.32 -1.07 1.60
N ALA A 48 8.31 -0.68 2.88
CA ALA A 48 7.72 -1.48 3.96
C ALA A 48 6.23 -1.77 3.71
N LEU A 49 5.48 -0.78 3.21
CA LEU A 49 4.07 -0.99 2.83
C LEU A 49 3.93 -2.03 1.72
N THR A 50 4.70 -1.90 0.63
CA THR A 50 4.64 -2.86 -0.49
C THR A 50 5.02 -4.28 -0.09
N GLY A 51 5.96 -4.43 0.86
CA GLY A 51 6.32 -5.72 1.45
C GLY A 51 5.19 -6.33 2.28
N CYS A 52 4.43 -5.51 3.01
CA CYS A 52 3.26 -5.95 3.78
C CYS A 52 2.15 -6.52 2.88
N VAL A 53 1.94 -5.95 1.69
CA VAL A 53 0.93 -6.45 0.74
C VAL A 53 1.34 -7.77 0.07
N GLY A 54 2.64 -7.99 -0.15
CA GLY A 54 3.14 -9.16 -0.88
C GLY A 54 3.18 -10.48 -0.10
N THR A 55 3.10 -10.46 1.23
CA THR A 55 3.31 -11.66 2.06
C THR A 55 2.05 -12.47 2.34
N GLY A 56 0.86 -12.02 1.92
CA GLY A 56 -0.37 -12.74 2.22
C GLY A 56 -0.64 -12.88 3.73
N ALA A 57 -0.03 -12.03 4.58
CA ALA A 57 -0.39 -11.92 5.99
C ALA A 57 -1.80 -11.32 6.22
N LEU A 58 -2.58 -11.22 5.15
CA LEU A 58 -3.98 -10.79 5.07
C LEU A 58 -4.87 -11.97 4.63
N VAL A 59 -4.65 -13.17 5.19
CA VAL A 59 -5.66 -14.24 5.23
C VAL A 59 -6.09 -14.44 6.68
#